data_AF-A0A960DLF7-F1
#
_entry.id   AF-A0A960DLF7-F1
#
_cell.length_a   1.000
_cell.length_b   1.000
_cell.length_c   1.000
_cell.angle_alpha   90.00
_cell.angle_beta   90.00
_cell.angle_gamma   90.00
#
_symmetry.space_group_name_H-M   'P 1'
#
loop_
_entity.id
_entity.type
_entity.pdbx_description
1 polymer ?
#
loop_
_entity_poly.entity_id
_entity_poly.type
_entity_poly.pdbx_seq_one_letter_code
_entity_poly.pdbx_strand_id
1 'polypeptide(L)'
;MTPNPCSPLLASPLLAASVSRRTLLAGAAAVTVAGCASAGGLTVPADGAEPTATAATTTDGTTSGEPTASSTAPGGAVTGAALWDHTLVHDLTLEFDQTEYDAAIQAYVDSEDKVWIEATVTIDGAAYQRAGLRLKGNSSLFGLRNQAGSGQAGGPGGGPGGTADSSAPETLPWLIRLDKYVDGQAHQGVHDLVIRSNNTTTAINEAVALELLGLAGLATQQAVHARLTANGRGPVLRLLIEHPVDEWDAENFTDAGVLYKAESGGDWSYRGDDHAAYDDVFDQETRTDEDLLDPLIGFLDFLN
;
A
#
# COMPACT_ATOMS: atom_id res chain seq x y z
N MET A 1 59.20 18.38 37.45
CA MET A 1 58.22 17.34 37.09
C MET A 1 56.96 17.61 37.88
N THR A 2 56.04 18.32 37.27
CA THR A 2 54.73 18.74 37.80
C THR A 2 53.66 17.98 37.01
N PRO A 3 52.66 17.35 37.64
CA PRO A 3 51.61 16.66 36.91
C PRO A 3 50.56 17.65 36.40
N ASN A 4 50.10 17.44 35.15
CA ASN A 4 48.98 18.16 34.53
C ASN A 4 47.65 17.80 35.23
N PRO A 5 46.71 18.75 35.38
CA PRO A 5 45.36 18.47 35.85
C PRO A 5 44.45 17.98 34.71
N CYS A 6 43.53 17.07 35.07
CA CYS A 6 42.46 16.50 34.26
C CYS A 6 41.52 17.55 33.63
N SER A 7 41.14 17.30 32.38
CA SER A 7 39.94 17.87 31.74
C SER A 7 38.71 17.01 32.06
N PRO A 8 37.52 17.59 32.31
CA PRO A 8 36.28 16.82 32.45
C PRO A 8 35.60 16.60 31.07
N LEU A 9 35.17 15.36 30.83
CA LEU A 9 34.26 14.96 29.76
C LEU A 9 32.86 15.55 30.05
N LEU A 10 32.35 16.37 29.14
CA LEU A 10 30.97 16.82 29.11
C LEU A 10 30.10 15.69 28.53
N ALA A 11 29.20 15.15 29.34
CA ALA A 11 28.12 14.28 28.88
C ALA A 11 26.99 15.13 28.30
N SER A 12 26.67 14.91 27.02
CA SER A 12 25.47 15.46 26.39
C SER A 12 24.24 14.63 26.81
N PRO A 13 23.11 15.26 27.18
CA PRO A 13 21.89 14.53 27.47
C PRO A 13 21.17 14.17 26.17
N LEU A 14 20.93 12.87 25.96
CA LEU A 14 19.94 12.35 25.02
C LEU A 14 18.55 12.84 25.46
N LEU A 15 17.90 13.65 24.62
CA LEU A 15 16.48 13.94 24.74
C LEU A 15 15.70 12.68 24.35
N ALA A 16 15.12 12.01 25.33
CA ALA A 16 14.12 10.98 25.09
C ALA A 16 12.82 11.66 24.63
N ALA A 17 12.42 11.42 23.38
CA ALA A 17 11.10 11.76 22.90
C ALA A 17 10.08 10.84 23.59
N SER A 18 9.22 11.42 24.43
CA SER A 18 8.16 10.69 25.13
C SER A 18 7.04 10.33 24.15
N VAL A 19 6.95 9.05 23.80
CA VAL A 19 5.74 8.50 23.16
C VAL A 19 4.63 8.49 24.21
N SER A 20 3.58 9.27 23.97
CA SER A 20 2.43 9.40 24.84
C SER A 20 1.62 8.10 24.86
N ARG A 21 1.77 7.29 25.92
CA ARG A 21 0.94 6.12 26.18
C ARG A 21 -0.54 6.52 26.27
N ARG A 22 -1.37 6.10 25.32
CA ARG A 22 -2.83 6.20 25.45
C ARG A 22 -3.31 5.10 26.40
N THR A 23 -3.73 5.51 27.58
CA THR A 23 -4.48 4.67 28.53
C THR A 23 -5.87 4.40 27.94
N LEU A 24 -6.17 3.14 27.61
CA LEU A 24 -7.52 2.69 27.27
C LEU A 24 -8.41 2.77 28.52
N LEU A 25 -9.31 3.74 28.58
CA LEU A 25 -10.50 3.66 29.44
C LEU A 25 -11.58 2.90 28.67
N ALA A 26 -11.92 1.71 29.15
CA ALA A 26 -13.08 0.95 28.70
C ALA A 26 -14.37 1.71 29.09
N GLY A 27 -14.92 2.47 28.14
CA GLY A 27 -16.25 3.07 28.22
C GLY A 27 -17.26 2.21 27.45
N ALA A 28 -18.13 1.50 28.16
CA ALA A 28 -19.24 0.78 27.55
C ALA A 28 -20.24 1.79 26.94
N ALA A 29 -20.29 1.88 25.61
CA ALA A 29 -21.32 2.63 24.89
C ALA A 29 -22.49 1.70 24.56
N ALA A 30 -23.59 1.85 25.28
CA ALA A 30 -24.86 1.23 24.94
C ALA A 30 -25.49 1.96 23.75
N VAL A 31 -25.68 1.25 22.63
CA VAL A 31 -26.41 1.75 21.46
C VAL A 31 -27.89 1.48 21.66
N THR A 32 -28.66 2.53 21.97
CA THR A 32 -30.14 2.50 21.89
C THR A 32 -30.58 2.82 20.47
N VAL A 33 -31.16 1.84 19.77
CA VAL A 33 -31.84 2.02 18.49
C VAL A 33 -33.25 2.52 18.75
N ALA A 34 -33.52 3.79 18.43
CA ALA A 34 -34.87 4.34 18.38
C ALA A 34 -35.43 4.17 16.96
N GLY A 35 -36.41 3.28 16.81
CA GLY A 35 -37.15 3.10 15.57
C GLY A 35 -38.16 4.21 15.35
N CYS A 36 -38.16 4.79 14.15
CA CYS A 36 -39.32 5.51 13.60
C CYS A 36 -39.75 4.79 12.32
N ALA A 37 -40.87 4.09 12.42
CA ALA A 37 -41.58 3.54 11.27
C ALA A 37 -42.51 4.62 10.69
N SER A 38 -42.50 4.78 9.38
CA SER A 38 -43.67 5.24 8.64
C SER A 38 -43.76 4.46 7.33
N ALA A 39 -44.83 3.70 7.21
CA ALA A 39 -45.16 2.83 6.10
C ALA A 39 -45.48 3.61 4.82
N GLY A 40 -45.04 3.08 3.69
CA GLY A 40 -45.42 3.52 2.36
C GLY A 40 -44.99 2.47 1.35
N GLY A 41 -45.81 1.42 1.20
CA GLY A 41 -45.54 0.34 0.25
C GLY A 41 -45.68 0.83 -1.19
N LEU A 42 -44.71 0.49 -2.03
CA LEU A 42 -44.81 0.63 -3.48
C LEU A 42 -44.58 -0.76 -4.10
N THR A 43 -45.67 -1.36 -4.57
CA THR A 43 -45.68 -2.57 -5.38
C THR A 43 -45.36 -2.21 -6.84
N VAL A 44 -44.38 -2.90 -7.42
CA VAL A 44 -44.11 -2.91 -8.86
C VAL A 44 -44.91 -4.04 -9.50
N PRO A 45 -45.54 -3.81 -10.65
CA PRO A 45 -45.62 -4.86 -11.66
C PRO A 45 -44.96 -4.42 -12.96
N ALA A 46 -44.19 -5.33 -13.54
CA ALA A 46 -43.77 -5.33 -14.94
C ALA A 46 -44.97 -5.64 -15.84
N ASP A 47 -45.06 -5.02 -17.02
CA ASP A 47 -44.98 -5.67 -18.35
C ASP A 47 -45.44 -4.72 -19.48
N GLY A 48 -44.80 -4.85 -20.65
CA GLY A 48 -45.44 -4.81 -21.98
C GLY A 48 -46.00 -3.51 -22.59
N ALA A 49 -45.28 -3.04 -23.63
CA ALA A 49 -45.77 -2.48 -24.90
C ALA A 49 -46.17 -0.98 -25.03
N GLU A 50 -45.65 -0.37 -26.10
CA GLU A 50 -45.73 1.04 -26.51
C GLU A 50 -47.13 1.53 -26.93
N PRO A 51 -47.35 2.86 -27.07
CA PRO A 51 -47.25 3.43 -28.43
C PRO A 51 -46.65 4.86 -28.54
N THR A 52 -45.90 5.04 -29.64
CA THR A 52 -45.81 6.20 -30.55
C THR A 52 -46.18 7.61 -30.05
N ALA A 53 -45.23 8.55 -30.13
CA ALA A 53 -45.52 9.98 -30.19
C ALA A 53 -44.54 10.74 -31.12
N THR A 54 -45.08 11.08 -32.29
CA THR A 54 -44.96 12.29 -33.10
C THR A 54 -43.78 13.26 -32.89
N ALA A 55 -43.08 13.50 -34.00
CA ALA A 55 -42.08 14.53 -34.19
C ALA A 55 -42.58 15.96 -33.89
N ALA A 56 -41.76 16.74 -33.19
CA ALA A 56 -41.81 18.19 -33.19
C ALA A 56 -40.42 18.74 -33.47
N THR A 57 -40.27 19.33 -34.65
CA THR A 57 -39.11 20.10 -35.08
C THR A 57 -39.05 21.40 -34.27
N THR A 58 -37.91 21.65 -33.62
CA THR A 58 -37.50 23.02 -33.25
C THR A 58 -36.02 23.18 -33.61
N THR A 59 -35.79 24.12 -34.52
CA THR A 59 -34.50 24.68 -34.90
C THR A 59 -34.17 25.80 -33.90
N ASP A 60 -33.02 25.77 -33.24
CA ASP A 60 -32.07 26.90 -33.27
C ASP A 60 -30.76 26.62 -32.49
N GLY A 61 -29.68 27.26 -32.95
CA GLY A 61 -28.63 27.77 -32.07
C GLY A 61 -27.39 26.90 -31.82
N THR A 62 -26.44 26.94 -32.74
CA THR A 62 -25.02 26.64 -32.47
C THR A 62 -24.47 27.62 -31.43
N THR A 63 -23.97 27.12 -30.30
CA THR A 63 -22.88 27.78 -29.55
C THR A 63 -22.03 26.71 -28.88
N SER A 64 -20.84 26.47 -29.45
CA SER A 64 -19.81 25.61 -28.91
C SER A 64 -19.21 26.26 -27.67
N GLY A 65 -19.63 25.82 -26.48
CA GLY A 65 -18.92 26.10 -25.24
C GLY A 65 -17.98 24.94 -24.94
N GLU A 66 -16.68 25.12 -25.17
CA GLU A 66 -15.67 24.23 -24.59
C GLU A 66 -15.74 24.30 -23.07
N PRO A 67 -15.69 23.16 -22.34
CA PRO A 67 -15.52 23.21 -20.90
C PRO A 67 -14.11 23.74 -20.60
N THR A 68 -14.04 24.94 -20.02
CA THR A 68 -12.80 25.47 -19.45
C THR A 68 -12.38 24.53 -18.33
N ALA A 69 -11.34 23.73 -18.55
CA ALA A 69 -10.70 22.96 -17.51
C ALA A 69 -10.16 23.95 -16.45
N SER A 70 -10.74 23.90 -15.26
CA SER A 70 -10.13 24.56 -14.10
C SER A 70 -8.85 23.81 -13.79
N SER A 71 -7.70 24.43 -14.06
CA SER A 71 -6.42 23.93 -13.57
C SER A 71 -6.40 24.11 -12.06
N THR A 72 -6.76 23.06 -11.32
CA THR A 72 -6.44 22.98 -9.90
C THR A 72 -4.92 22.96 -9.80
N ALA A 73 -4.31 24.00 -9.22
CA ALA A 73 -2.89 23.99 -8.90
C ALA A 73 -2.58 22.72 -8.09
N PRO A 74 -1.42 22.06 -8.31
CA PRO A 74 -1.05 20.91 -7.48
C PRO A 74 -1.04 21.39 -6.02
N GLY A 75 -1.87 20.76 -5.18
CA GLY A 75 -1.85 21.03 -3.73
C GLY A 75 -0.42 20.84 -3.25
N GLY A 76 0.15 21.85 -2.62
CA GLY A 76 1.57 21.85 -2.27
C GLY A 76 1.90 20.79 -1.21
N ALA A 77 3.16 20.34 -1.22
CA ALA A 77 3.71 19.37 -0.28
C ALA A 77 3.37 19.74 1.18
N VAL A 78 2.92 18.74 1.95
CA VAL A 78 2.56 18.93 3.35
C VAL A 78 3.80 18.74 4.24
N THR A 79 4.72 19.71 4.17
CA THR A 79 6.00 19.60 4.90
C THR A 79 5.78 19.56 6.42
N GLY A 80 6.24 18.49 7.06
CA GLY A 80 6.20 18.33 8.52
C GLY A 80 4.91 17.71 9.09
N ALA A 81 4.00 17.22 8.23
CA ALA A 81 2.88 16.40 8.67
C ALA A 81 3.33 14.98 9.03
N ALA A 82 2.56 14.31 9.89
CA ALA A 82 2.78 12.89 10.19
C ALA A 82 2.45 12.05 8.96
N LEU A 83 3.31 11.09 8.59
CA LEU A 83 3.12 10.26 7.39
C LEU A 83 1.78 9.51 7.40
N TRP A 84 1.34 9.05 8.57
CA TRP A 84 0.11 8.27 8.74
C TRP A 84 -1.11 9.15 9.10
N ASP A 85 -1.11 10.43 8.73
CA ASP A 85 -2.27 11.30 8.88
C ASP A 85 -3.28 11.07 7.74
N HIS A 86 -4.28 10.25 8.03
CA HIS A 86 -5.38 9.89 7.13
C HIS A 86 -6.21 11.07 6.60
N THR A 87 -6.06 12.27 7.17
CA THR A 87 -6.77 13.48 6.73
C THR A 87 -6.07 14.22 5.59
N LEU A 88 -4.86 13.79 5.23
CA LEU A 88 -4.02 14.41 4.22
C LEU A 88 -3.82 13.50 3.01
N VAL A 89 -3.50 14.13 1.89
CA VAL A 89 -2.96 13.44 0.71
C VAL A 89 -1.51 13.87 0.58
N HIS A 90 -0.61 12.91 0.77
CA HIS A 90 0.84 13.16 0.73
C HIS A 90 1.33 13.29 -0.72
N ASP A 91 2.45 13.99 -0.93
CA ASP A 91 3.14 13.98 -2.24
C ASP A 91 4.28 12.96 -2.21
N LEU A 92 4.27 12.03 -3.17
CA LEU A 92 5.29 10.99 -3.34
C LEU A 92 5.88 11.06 -4.75
N THR A 93 7.19 11.27 -4.87
CA THR A 93 7.90 11.28 -6.15
C THR A 93 8.94 10.18 -6.19
N LEU A 94 8.95 9.42 -7.28
CA LEU A 94 9.96 8.40 -7.59
C LEU A 94 10.78 8.86 -8.80
N GLU A 95 12.10 8.87 -8.68
CA GLU A 95 13.03 9.13 -9.77
C GLU A 95 14.05 7.99 -9.84
N PHE A 96 14.20 7.36 -10.99
CA PHE A 96 15.07 6.20 -11.17
C PHE A 96 15.66 6.16 -12.58
N ASP A 97 16.75 5.42 -12.76
CA ASP A 97 17.33 5.22 -14.09
C ASP A 97 16.40 4.39 -14.98
N GLN A 98 16.14 4.89 -16.19
CA GLN A 98 15.21 4.24 -17.11
C GLN A 98 15.73 2.88 -17.59
N THR A 99 17.04 2.72 -17.75
CA THR A 99 17.66 1.46 -18.20
C THR A 99 17.52 0.39 -17.12
N GLU A 100 17.74 0.75 -15.85
CA GLU A 100 17.54 -0.17 -14.72
C GLU A 100 16.08 -0.56 -14.57
N TYR A 101 15.16 0.40 -14.69
CA TYR A 101 13.73 0.11 -14.68
C TYR A 101 13.33 -0.85 -15.81
N ASP A 102 13.73 -0.57 -17.05
CA ASP A 102 13.40 -1.42 -18.19
C ASP A 102 13.94 -2.84 -18.00
N ALA A 103 15.16 -2.99 -17.47
CA ALA A 103 15.74 -4.28 -17.13
C ALA A 103 14.96 -5.00 -16.01
N ALA A 104 14.50 -4.27 -15.00
CA ALA A 104 13.70 -4.82 -13.91
C ALA A 104 12.31 -5.30 -14.38
N ILE A 105 11.66 -4.53 -15.27
CA ILE A 105 10.42 -4.96 -15.90
C ILE A 105 10.66 -6.22 -16.76
N GLN A 106 11.75 -6.25 -17.52
CA GLN A 106 12.08 -7.40 -18.37
C GLN A 106 12.34 -8.67 -17.54
N ALA A 107 13.08 -8.56 -16.42
CA ALA A 107 13.29 -9.67 -15.51
C ALA A 107 11.95 -10.23 -14.98
N TYR A 108 11.02 -9.36 -14.59
CA TYR A 108 9.69 -9.80 -14.16
C TYR A 108 8.89 -10.46 -15.28
N VAL A 109 8.99 -9.94 -16.51
CA VAL A 109 8.30 -10.51 -17.68
C VAL A 109 8.84 -11.90 -18.02
N ASP A 110 10.16 -12.10 -17.96
CA ASP A 110 10.82 -13.33 -18.40
C ASP A 110 10.71 -14.47 -17.39
N SER A 111 10.88 -14.17 -16.10
CA SER A 111 11.00 -15.17 -15.04
C SER A 111 10.15 -14.90 -13.80
N GLU A 112 9.30 -13.87 -13.82
CA GLU A 112 8.58 -13.36 -12.64
C GLU A 112 9.50 -12.84 -11.52
N ASP A 113 10.79 -12.65 -11.83
CA ASP A 113 11.78 -12.13 -10.90
C ASP A 113 11.54 -10.66 -10.59
N LYS A 114 11.29 -10.37 -9.31
CA LYS A 114 11.11 -9.01 -8.81
C LYS A 114 12.45 -8.51 -8.27
N VAL A 115 13.20 -7.82 -9.11
CA VAL A 115 14.52 -7.27 -8.77
C VAL A 115 14.42 -5.86 -8.19
N TRP A 116 15.40 -5.52 -7.34
CA TRP A 116 15.55 -4.16 -6.79
C TRP A 116 16.29 -3.26 -7.78
N ILE A 117 15.83 -2.01 -7.90
CA ILE A 117 16.56 -0.93 -8.57
C ILE A 117 16.83 0.22 -7.60
N GLU A 118 17.82 1.05 -7.90
CA GLU A 118 18.13 2.26 -7.13
C GLU A 118 17.20 3.41 -7.57
N ALA A 119 16.65 4.15 -6.61
CA ALA A 119 15.77 5.29 -6.87
C ALA A 119 16.02 6.43 -5.87
N THR A 120 15.70 7.65 -6.28
CA THR A 120 15.44 8.77 -5.38
C THR A 120 13.95 8.79 -5.05
N VAL A 121 13.62 8.73 -3.76
CA VAL A 121 12.23 8.80 -3.28
C VAL A 121 12.06 10.12 -2.55
N THR A 122 11.07 10.92 -2.92
CA THR A 122 10.74 12.16 -2.22
C THR A 122 9.35 12.07 -1.58
N ILE A 123 9.27 12.26 -0.27
CA ILE A 123 8.01 12.22 0.51
C ILE A 123 7.80 13.61 1.12
N ASP A 124 6.75 14.32 0.72
CA ASP A 124 6.41 15.69 1.17
C ASP A 124 7.58 16.69 1.11
N GLY A 125 8.43 16.53 0.09
CA GLY A 125 9.61 17.35 -0.13
C GLY A 125 10.90 16.86 0.57
N ALA A 126 10.84 15.83 1.41
CA ALA A 126 12.02 15.17 1.96
C ALA A 126 12.54 14.12 0.97
N ALA A 127 13.75 14.32 0.45
CA ALA A 127 14.36 13.44 -0.54
C ALA A 127 15.28 12.40 0.12
N TYR A 128 15.10 11.14 -0.30
CA TYR A 128 15.82 9.95 0.13
C TYR A 128 16.57 9.40 -1.07
N GLN A 129 17.88 9.55 -1.03
CA GLN A 129 18.76 9.15 -2.13
C GLN A 129 19.08 7.67 -2.03
N ARG A 130 19.23 7.02 -3.18
CA ARG A 130 19.61 5.61 -3.27
C ARG A 130 18.72 4.68 -2.42
N ALA A 131 17.41 4.94 -2.43
CA ALA A 131 16.42 4.01 -1.91
C ALA A 131 16.27 2.82 -2.87
N GLY A 132 15.80 1.70 -2.35
CA GLY A 132 15.42 0.54 -3.15
C GLY A 132 13.99 0.66 -3.63
N LEU A 133 13.76 0.35 -4.91
CA LEU A 133 12.44 0.21 -5.50
C LEU A 133 12.30 -1.18 -6.13
N ARG A 134 11.20 -1.90 -5.86
CA ARG A 134 10.94 -3.25 -6.38
C ARG A 134 9.45 -3.47 -6.63
N LEU A 135 9.09 -4.19 -7.69
CA LEU A 135 7.69 -4.55 -7.94
C LEU A 135 7.10 -5.35 -6.75
N LYS A 136 5.85 -5.07 -6.38
CA LYS A 136 5.15 -5.81 -5.32
C LYS A 136 3.81 -6.38 -5.78
N GLY A 137 3.46 -7.54 -5.23
CA GLY A 137 2.21 -8.24 -5.52
C GLY A 137 2.35 -9.35 -6.57
N ASN A 138 1.30 -10.15 -6.71
CA ASN A 138 1.21 -11.25 -7.67
C ASN A 138 0.18 -10.87 -8.74
N SER A 139 -1.11 -11.03 -8.45
CA SER A 139 -2.18 -10.78 -9.42
C SER A 139 -2.24 -9.34 -9.95
N SER A 140 -1.84 -8.35 -9.15
CA SER A 140 -1.79 -6.95 -9.57
C SER A 140 -0.81 -6.69 -10.72
N LEU A 141 0.16 -7.60 -10.94
CA LEU A 141 1.15 -7.49 -12.00
C LEU A 141 0.78 -8.29 -13.27
N PHE A 142 -0.37 -8.98 -13.29
CA PHE A 142 -0.80 -9.75 -14.48
C PHE A 142 -0.92 -8.88 -15.75
N GLY A 143 -1.20 -7.59 -15.62
CA GLY A 143 -1.21 -6.64 -16.75
C GLY A 143 0.13 -6.56 -17.48
N LEU A 144 1.24 -6.54 -16.74
CA LEU A 144 2.60 -6.50 -17.30
C LEU A 144 2.94 -7.76 -18.10
N ARG A 145 2.51 -8.92 -17.60
CA ARG A 145 2.74 -10.19 -18.28
C ARG A 145 2.02 -10.27 -19.63
N ASN A 146 0.82 -9.72 -19.70
CA ASN A 146 0.02 -9.69 -20.93
C ASN A 146 0.57 -8.70 -21.98
N GLN A 147 1.24 -7.63 -21.55
CA GLN A 147 1.84 -6.60 -22.41
C GLN A 147 3.04 -7.14 -23.21
N ALA A 148 3.75 -8.15 -22.69
CA ALA A 148 4.95 -8.72 -23.28
C ALA A 148 4.73 -9.81 -24.34
N GLY A 149 3.48 -10.10 -24.73
CA GLY A 149 3.22 -10.97 -25.89
C GLY A 149 3.27 -12.48 -25.63
N SER A 150 2.94 -12.95 -24.42
CA SER A 150 2.49 -14.34 -24.29
C SER A 150 1.21 -14.48 -25.12
N GLY A 151 1.25 -15.18 -26.25
CA GLY A 151 0.17 -15.28 -27.26
C GLY A 151 -1.17 -15.87 -26.80
N GLN A 152 -1.50 -15.80 -25.51
CA GLN A 152 -2.86 -15.95 -25.03
C GLN A 152 -3.61 -14.65 -25.36
N ALA A 153 -4.35 -14.65 -26.46
CA ALA A 153 -5.29 -13.58 -26.77
C ALA A 153 -6.13 -13.28 -25.52
N GLY A 154 -5.97 -12.07 -24.98
CA GLY A 154 -6.80 -11.57 -23.91
C GLY A 154 -8.25 -11.71 -24.36
N GLY A 155 -8.99 -12.61 -23.72
CA GLY A 155 -10.42 -12.67 -23.88
C GLY A 155 -11.02 -11.30 -23.54
N PRO A 156 -12.14 -10.91 -24.15
CA PRO A 156 -12.87 -9.70 -23.76
C PRO A 156 -13.32 -9.84 -22.31
N GLY A 157 -12.49 -9.36 -21.39
CA GLY A 157 -12.61 -9.66 -19.98
C GLY A 157 -11.28 -9.44 -19.28
N GLY A 158 -10.76 -8.20 -19.34
CA GLY A 158 -9.81 -7.75 -18.33
C GLY A 158 -10.49 -7.89 -16.98
N GLY A 159 -10.11 -8.93 -16.22
CA GLY A 159 -10.54 -9.07 -14.84
C GLY A 159 -10.18 -7.80 -14.06
N PRO A 160 -10.86 -7.53 -12.93
CA PRO A 160 -10.71 -6.29 -12.16
C PRO A 160 -9.34 -6.15 -11.47
N GLY A 161 -8.22 -6.23 -12.19
CA GLY A 161 -6.86 -6.25 -11.62
C GLY A 161 -5.72 -5.84 -12.54
N GLY A 162 -5.95 -5.57 -13.82
CA GLY A 162 -4.89 -5.24 -14.78
C GLY A 162 -4.76 -3.75 -15.10
N THR A 163 -4.40 -2.90 -14.14
CA THR A 163 -4.02 -1.49 -14.43
C THR A 163 -2.50 -1.31 -14.52
N ALA A 164 -1.73 -2.37 -14.31
CA ALA A 164 -0.27 -2.32 -14.37
C ALA A 164 0.18 -2.21 -15.82
N ASP A 165 0.82 -1.08 -16.15
CA ASP A 165 1.35 -0.77 -17.47
C ASP A 165 2.82 -0.33 -17.31
N SER A 166 3.75 -1.03 -17.98
CA SER A 166 5.17 -0.70 -17.88
C SER A 166 5.51 0.67 -18.47
N SER A 167 4.67 1.21 -19.35
CA SER A 167 4.82 2.54 -19.90
C SER A 167 4.35 3.65 -18.96
N ALA A 168 3.70 3.29 -17.84
CA ALA A 168 3.20 4.19 -16.82
C ALA A 168 3.62 3.68 -15.42
N PRO A 169 4.89 3.86 -15.02
CA PRO A 169 5.44 3.33 -13.76
C PRO A 169 4.69 3.79 -12.50
N GLU A 170 4.06 4.97 -12.53
CA GLU A 170 3.17 5.47 -11.49
C GLU A 170 1.92 4.59 -11.30
N THR A 171 1.62 3.71 -12.26
CA THR A 171 0.51 2.77 -12.18
C THR A 171 0.84 1.46 -11.47
N LEU A 172 2.12 1.17 -11.31
CA LEU A 172 2.61 -0.10 -10.81
C LEU A 172 2.58 -0.16 -9.27
N PRO A 173 2.35 -1.36 -8.70
CA PRO A 173 2.54 -1.59 -7.27
C PRO A 173 4.03 -1.72 -6.94
N TRP A 174 4.46 -1.01 -5.90
CA TRP A 174 5.87 -0.92 -5.52
C TRP A 174 6.08 -1.27 -4.05
N LEU A 175 7.21 -1.90 -3.75
CA LEU A 175 7.86 -1.87 -2.46
C LEU A 175 9.01 -0.87 -2.54
N ILE A 176 9.01 0.08 -1.62
CA ILE A 176 10.10 1.01 -1.36
C ILE A 176 10.79 0.56 -0.09
N ARG A 177 12.12 0.50 -0.12
CA ARG A 177 12.96 0.38 1.08
C ARG A 177 13.93 1.55 1.10
N LEU A 178 13.71 2.51 1.99
CA LEU A 178 14.47 3.76 2.04
C LEU A 178 15.94 3.52 2.39
N ASP A 179 16.25 2.55 3.24
CA ASP A 179 17.61 2.24 3.67
C ASP A 179 18.31 1.16 2.85
N LYS A 180 17.75 0.74 1.71
CA LYS A 180 18.24 -0.41 0.94
C LYS A 180 19.72 -0.30 0.59
N TYR A 181 20.17 0.90 0.25
CA TYR A 181 21.56 1.19 -0.13
C TYR A 181 22.20 2.31 0.70
N VAL A 182 21.51 2.80 1.74
CA VAL A 182 21.98 3.83 2.68
C VAL A 182 21.47 3.47 4.08
N ASP A 183 22.35 2.89 4.89
CA ASP A 183 21.99 2.38 6.22
C ASP A 183 21.27 3.42 7.09
N GLY A 184 20.15 3.03 7.69
CA GLY A 184 19.38 3.84 8.64
C GLY A 184 18.58 4.98 8.02
N GLN A 185 18.49 5.08 6.69
CA GLN A 185 17.64 6.06 6.02
C GLN A 185 16.15 5.73 6.23
N ALA A 186 15.41 6.62 6.88
CA ALA A 186 13.98 6.42 7.18
C ALA A 186 13.18 7.74 7.09
N HIS A 187 11.87 7.63 6.83
CA HIS A 187 10.92 8.72 6.91
C HIS A 187 10.08 8.59 8.17
N GLN A 188 10.34 9.44 9.17
CA GLN A 188 9.62 9.42 10.45
C GLN A 188 9.67 8.05 11.17
N GLY A 189 10.79 7.33 11.03
CA GLY A 189 10.97 5.97 11.57
C GLY A 189 10.51 4.86 10.62
N VAL A 190 9.84 5.19 9.50
CA VAL A 190 9.42 4.21 8.50
C VAL A 190 10.53 3.97 7.48
N HIS A 191 10.97 2.72 7.37
CA HIS A 191 12.00 2.26 6.43
C HIS A 191 11.39 1.72 5.14
N ASP A 192 10.31 0.94 5.26
CA ASP A 192 9.67 0.24 4.16
C ASP A 192 8.25 0.78 3.92
N LEU A 193 7.92 1.05 2.65
CA LEU A 193 6.61 1.54 2.22
C LEU A 193 6.11 0.75 1.03
N VAL A 194 4.80 0.48 1.00
CA VAL A 194 4.17 -0.22 -0.12
C VAL A 194 3.21 0.71 -0.84
N ILE A 195 3.44 0.90 -2.14
CA ILE A 195 2.48 1.55 -3.03
C ILE A 195 1.55 0.48 -3.60
N ARG A 196 0.25 0.66 -3.43
CA ARG A 196 -0.76 -0.27 -3.91
C ARG A 196 -1.20 0.01 -5.34
N SER A 197 -1.54 -1.06 -6.04
CA SER A 197 -2.36 -0.98 -7.25
C SER A 197 -3.76 -0.52 -6.86
N ASN A 198 -4.41 0.29 -7.71
CA ASN A 198 -5.83 0.56 -7.57
C ASN A 198 -6.61 -0.08 -8.72
N ASN A 199 -7.49 -1.01 -8.38
CA ASN A 199 -8.37 -1.70 -9.32
C ASN A 199 -9.86 -1.37 -9.10
N THR A 200 -10.16 -0.39 -8.25
CA THR A 200 -11.53 0.03 -7.94
C THR A 200 -11.71 1.50 -8.29
N THR A 201 -12.95 1.87 -8.64
CA THR A 201 -13.30 3.27 -8.91
C THR A 201 -13.07 4.16 -7.70
N THR A 202 -13.24 3.62 -6.48
CA THR A 202 -13.19 4.40 -5.24
C THR A 202 -11.78 4.53 -4.67
N ALA A 203 -10.89 3.56 -4.90
CA ALA A 203 -9.53 3.54 -4.34
C ALA A 203 -9.44 3.51 -2.80
N ILE A 204 -10.54 3.16 -2.10
CA ILE A 204 -10.61 3.21 -0.64
C ILE A 204 -10.84 1.86 0.03
N ASN A 205 -11.14 0.80 -0.73
CA ASN A 205 -11.62 -0.46 -0.15
C ASN A 205 -10.63 -1.05 0.87
N GLU A 206 -9.33 -1.04 0.55
CA GLU A 206 -8.28 -1.52 1.45
C GLU A 206 -8.10 -0.61 2.67
N ALA A 207 -8.06 0.71 2.48
CA ALA A 207 -7.97 1.68 3.58
C ALA A 207 -9.14 1.53 4.58
N VAL A 208 -10.37 1.39 4.07
CA VAL A 208 -11.56 1.15 4.89
C VAL A 208 -11.48 -0.19 5.61
N ALA A 209 -11.01 -1.25 4.94
CA ALA A 209 -10.86 -2.56 5.57
C ALA A 209 -9.84 -2.54 6.72
N LEU A 210 -8.68 -1.90 6.52
CA LEU A 210 -7.65 -1.75 7.54
C LEU A 210 -8.16 -0.96 8.75
N GLU A 211 -8.85 0.16 8.52
CA GLU A 211 -9.46 0.96 9.58
C GLU A 211 -10.49 0.14 10.38
N LEU A 212 -11.35 -0.65 9.70
CA LEU A 212 -12.33 -1.50 10.37
C LEU A 212 -11.67 -2.60 11.23
N LEU A 213 -10.54 -3.17 10.79
CA LEU A 213 -9.75 -4.10 11.60
C LEU A 213 -9.22 -3.42 12.87
N GLY A 214 -8.65 -2.21 12.73
CA GLY A 214 -8.19 -1.41 13.86
C GLY A 214 -9.31 -1.08 14.85
N LEU A 215 -10.48 -0.67 14.35
CA LEU A 215 -11.67 -0.41 15.17
C LEU A 215 -12.20 -1.67 15.88
N ALA A 216 -11.99 -2.85 15.30
CA ALA A 216 -12.30 -4.13 15.93
C ALA A 216 -11.25 -4.57 16.97
N GLY A 217 -10.18 -3.79 17.16
CA GLY A 217 -9.10 -4.09 18.10
C GLY A 217 -8.08 -5.11 17.58
N LEU A 218 -8.04 -5.35 16.26
CA LEU A 218 -7.04 -6.21 15.64
C LEU A 218 -5.82 -5.38 15.23
N ALA A 219 -4.63 -5.97 15.33
CA ALA A 219 -3.42 -5.41 14.74
C ALA A 219 -3.64 -5.22 13.22
N THR A 220 -3.23 -4.07 12.70
CA THR A 220 -3.46 -3.70 11.30
C THR A 220 -2.35 -2.80 10.79
N GLN A 221 -2.31 -2.60 9.48
CA GLN A 221 -1.35 -1.72 8.82
C GLN A 221 -1.89 -0.29 8.77
N GLN A 222 -1.01 0.69 8.92
CA GLN A 222 -1.34 2.06 8.57
C GLN A 222 -1.47 2.22 7.04
N ALA A 223 -2.33 3.14 6.61
CA ALA A 223 -2.60 3.37 5.19
C ALA A 223 -2.95 4.83 4.90
N VAL A 224 -2.28 5.51 3.96
CA VAL A 224 -2.64 6.89 3.55
C VAL A 224 -2.70 7.03 2.05
N HIS A 225 -3.46 8.02 1.58
CA HIS A 225 -3.44 8.38 0.17
C HIS A 225 -2.26 9.28 -0.15
N ALA A 226 -1.62 9.05 -1.30
CA ALA A 226 -0.64 9.96 -1.86
C ALA A 226 -0.90 10.25 -3.33
N ARG A 227 -0.46 11.43 -3.75
CA ARG A 227 -0.26 11.81 -5.13
C ARG A 227 1.12 11.28 -5.55
N LEU A 228 1.14 10.22 -6.35
CA LEU A 228 2.35 9.61 -6.87
C LEU A 228 2.74 10.18 -8.23
N THR A 229 4.00 10.57 -8.38
CA THR A 229 4.66 10.85 -9.66
C THR A 229 5.88 9.96 -9.83
N ALA A 230 6.11 9.43 -11.03
CA ALA A 230 7.30 8.65 -11.37
C ALA A 230 8.00 9.23 -12.61
N ASN A 231 9.31 9.48 -12.54
CA ASN A 231 10.13 10.07 -13.62
C ASN A 231 9.48 11.29 -14.30
N GLY A 232 8.89 12.18 -13.50
CA GLY A 232 8.26 13.43 -13.97
C GLY A 232 6.92 13.25 -14.70
N ARG A 233 6.32 12.06 -14.68
CA ARG A 233 4.99 11.80 -15.28
C ARG A 233 3.85 12.43 -14.50
N GLY A 234 2.68 12.47 -15.14
CA GLY A 234 1.46 13.01 -14.53
C GLY A 234 1.13 12.31 -13.21
N PRO A 235 0.70 13.06 -12.18
CA PRO A 235 0.42 12.47 -10.89
C PRO A 235 -0.80 11.56 -10.92
N VAL A 236 -0.75 10.46 -10.16
CA VAL A 236 -1.88 9.55 -9.94
C VAL A 236 -2.13 9.34 -8.45
N LEU A 237 -3.40 9.23 -8.07
CA LEU A 237 -3.77 8.91 -6.69
C LEU A 237 -3.44 7.44 -6.39
N ARG A 238 -2.74 7.20 -5.28
CA ARG A 238 -2.34 5.88 -4.81
C ARG A 238 -2.59 5.73 -3.32
N LEU A 239 -2.75 4.49 -2.89
CA LEU A 239 -2.72 4.14 -1.47
C LEU A 239 -1.30 3.69 -1.12
N LEU A 240 -0.71 4.33 -0.14
CA LEU A 240 0.49 3.89 0.55
C LEU A 240 0.03 3.08 1.75
N ILE A 241 0.64 1.93 1.97
CA ILE A 241 0.44 1.14 3.17
C ILE A 241 1.79 0.82 3.80
N GLU A 242 1.76 0.71 5.12
CA GLU A 242 2.88 0.23 5.92
C GLU A 242 3.28 -1.19 5.49
N HIS A 243 4.57 -1.53 5.56
CA HIS A 243 5.04 -2.88 5.29
C HIS A 243 5.21 -3.64 6.61
N PRO A 244 4.48 -4.76 6.84
CA PRO A 244 4.64 -5.55 8.06
C PRO A 244 5.99 -6.28 8.08
N VAL A 245 6.94 -5.73 8.85
CA VAL A 245 8.27 -6.28 9.12
C VAL A 245 8.59 -6.12 10.61
N ASP A 246 9.86 -6.24 11.02
CA ASP A 246 10.29 -6.17 12.43
C ASP A 246 9.77 -4.92 13.17
N GLU A 247 9.78 -3.73 12.55
CA GLU A 247 9.26 -2.51 13.17
C GLU A 247 7.75 -2.58 13.44
N TRP A 248 6.98 -3.09 12.49
CA TRP A 248 5.53 -3.23 12.62
C TRP A 248 5.16 -4.24 13.72
N ASP A 249 5.87 -5.38 13.78
CA ASP A 249 5.67 -6.39 14.81
C ASP A 249 5.92 -5.79 16.21
N ALA A 250 7.06 -5.10 16.37
CA ALA A 250 7.44 -4.46 17.64
C ALA A 250 6.47 -3.35 18.09
N GLU A 251 5.82 -2.67 17.14
CA GLU A 251 4.81 -1.64 17.44
C GLU A 251 3.45 -2.22 17.84
N ASN A 252 3.09 -3.39 17.30
CA ASN A 252 1.76 -4.00 17.49
C ASN A 252 1.72 -5.05 18.60
N PHE A 253 2.84 -5.70 18.90
CA PHE A 253 2.92 -6.79 19.87
C PHE A 253 3.99 -6.52 20.93
N THR A 254 3.65 -6.79 22.19
CA THR A 254 4.59 -6.62 23.32
C THR A 254 5.43 -7.87 23.60
N ASP A 255 4.95 -9.01 23.15
CA ASP A 255 5.61 -10.31 23.31
C ASP A 255 6.50 -10.58 22.09
N ALA A 256 7.60 -11.29 22.30
CA ALA A 256 8.45 -11.70 21.19
C ALA A 256 7.67 -12.66 20.27
N GLY A 257 7.61 -12.32 18.99
CA GLY A 257 6.91 -13.09 17.97
C GLY A 257 7.78 -13.37 16.74
N VAL A 258 7.19 -14.10 15.81
CA VAL A 258 7.67 -14.21 14.43
C VAL A 258 6.46 -13.98 13.52
N LEU A 259 6.60 -13.05 12.58
CA LEU A 259 5.60 -12.75 11.59
C LEU A 259 5.79 -13.66 10.38
N TYR A 260 4.75 -14.39 10.03
CA TYR A 260 4.69 -15.20 8.81
C TYR A 260 3.63 -14.63 7.87
N LYS A 261 3.97 -14.49 6.61
CA LYS A 261 3.06 -14.12 5.53
C LYS A 261 2.69 -15.36 4.73
N ALA A 262 1.41 -15.68 4.68
CA ALA A 262 0.92 -16.73 3.78
C ALA A 262 1.04 -16.28 2.31
N GLU A 263 1.60 -17.13 1.47
CA GLU A 263 1.66 -16.92 0.03
C GLU A 263 0.28 -17.08 -0.61
N SER A 264 0.05 -16.37 -1.71
CA SER A 264 -1.28 -16.31 -2.34
C SER A 264 -1.82 -17.66 -2.85
N GLY A 265 -0.92 -18.61 -3.13
CA GLY A 265 -1.27 -19.98 -3.50
C GLY A 265 -1.18 -20.97 -2.34
N GLY A 266 -0.77 -20.50 -1.16
CA GLY A 266 -0.61 -21.31 0.03
C GLY A 266 -1.94 -21.70 0.67
N ASP A 267 -1.84 -22.64 1.60
CA ASP A 267 -2.97 -23.09 2.42
C ASP A 267 -2.48 -23.40 3.84
N TRP A 268 -3.42 -23.62 4.75
CA TRP A 268 -3.15 -23.89 6.17
C TRP A 268 -2.95 -25.38 6.48
N SER A 269 -2.55 -26.20 5.49
CA SER A 269 -2.31 -27.63 5.71
C SER A 269 -0.98 -27.88 6.43
N TYR A 270 -0.97 -28.85 7.34
CA TYR A 270 0.26 -29.40 7.89
C TYR A 270 0.98 -30.29 6.86
N ARG A 271 2.31 -30.10 6.71
CA ARG A 271 3.15 -30.76 5.70
C ARG A 271 4.27 -31.61 6.29
N GLY A 272 4.26 -31.85 7.60
CA GLY A 272 5.35 -32.49 8.34
C GLY A 272 6.31 -31.47 8.95
N ASP A 273 7.38 -31.98 9.56
CA ASP A 273 8.37 -31.18 10.30
C ASP A 273 9.48 -30.59 9.43
N ASP A 274 9.48 -30.84 8.12
CA ASP A 274 10.51 -30.33 7.21
C ASP A 274 10.23 -28.86 6.83
N HIS A 275 11.10 -27.95 7.24
CA HIS A 275 11.01 -26.51 6.96
C HIS A 275 10.85 -26.22 5.46
N ALA A 276 11.62 -26.91 4.62
CA ALA A 276 11.61 -26.68 3.17
C ALA A 276 10.26 -27.01 2.50
N ALA A 277 9.38 -27.75 3.18
CA ALA A 277 8.03 -28.01 2.69
C ALA A 277 7.12 -26.77 2.72
N TYR A 278 7.56 -25.69 3.39
CA TYR A 278 6.78 -24.46 3.59
C TYR A 278 7.33 -23.24 2.83
N ASP A 279 8.52 -23.34 2.20
CA ASP A 279 9.19 -22.22 1.50
C ASP A 279 8.31 -21.56 0.41
N ASP A 280 7.47 -22.34 -0.27
CA ASP A 280 6.56 -21.84 -1.32
C ASP A 280 5.16 -21.43 -0.78
N VAL A 281 4.95 -21.53 0.53
CA VAL A 281 3.63 -21.42 1.18
C VAL A 281 3.60 -20.28 2.20
N PHE A 282 4.70 -20.05 2.92
CA PHE A 282 4.83 -18.98 3.90
C PHE A 282 6.21 -18.33 3.82
N ASP A 283 6.23 -17.01 3.86
CA ASP A 283 7.44 -16.22 4.06
C ASP A 283 7.55 -15.81 5.53
N GLN A 284 8.74 -15.94 6.12
CA GLN A 284 9.05 -15.29 7.41
C GLN A 284 9.45 -13.82 7.15
N GLU A 285 8.73 -12.87 7.75
CA GLU A 285 8.90 -11.43 7.51
C GLU A 285 9.71 -10.70 8.60
N THR A 286 9.91 -11.34 9.75
CA THR A 286 10.66 -10.81 10.90
C THR A 286 11.80 -11.74 11.27
N ARG A 287 12.87 -11.22 11.88
CA ARG A 287 14.02 -12.03 12.36
C ARG A 287 14.57 -12.96 11.28
N THR A 288 14.64 -12.45 10.05
CA THR A 288 14.95 -13.22 8.84
C THR A 288 16.39 -13.73 8.78
N ASP A 289 17.23 -13.36 9.76
CA ASP A 289 18.55 -13.92 9.99
C ASP A 289 18.53 -15.30 10.69
N GLU A 290 17.38 -15.70 11.22
CA GLU A 290 17.12 -17.01 11.83
C GLU A 290 16.03 -17.75 11.06
N ASP A 291 16.21 -19.06 10.83
CA ASP A 291 15.18 -19.94 10.26
C ASP A 291 14.26 -20.44 11.39
N LEU A 292 13.15 -19.74 11.61
CA LEU A 292 12.24 -19.94 12.74
C LEU A 292 10.89 -20.47 12.27
N LEU A 293 10.84 -21.56 11.51
CA LEU A 293 9.57 -22.15 11.07
C LEU A 293 8.91 -23.09 12.09
N ASP A 294 9.64 -23.64 13.07
CA ASP A 294 9.10 -24.53 14.10
C ASP A 294 7.78 -24.04 14.75
N PRO A 295 7.61 -22.76 15.15
CA PRO A 295 6.35 -22.28 15.71
C PRO A 295 5.17 -22.32 14.74
N LEU A 296 5.40 -21.96 13.47
CA LEU A 296 4.40 -22.05 12.41
C LEU A 296 4.01 -23.51 12.17
N ILE A 297 5.01 -24.39 12.03
CA ILE A 297 4.80 -25.82 11.80
C ILE A 297 3.97 -26.42 12.94
N GLY A 298 4.34 -26.16 14.19
CA GLY A 298 3.58 -26.62 15.36
C GLY A 298 2.17 -26.06 15.43
N PHE A 299 1.94 -24.82 14.98
CA PHE A 299 0.60 -24.25 14.88
C PHE A 299 -0.23 -24.94 13.80
N LEU A 300 0.35 -25.22 12.63
CA LEU A 300 -0.33 -25.93 11.55
C LEU A 300 -0.64 -27.38 11.93
N ASP A 301 0.25 -28.10 12.61
CA ASP A 301 -0.03 -29.43 13.16
C ASP A 301 -1.19 -29.39 14.14
N PHE A 302 -1.23 -28.41 15.05
CA PHE A 302 -2.33 -28.24 15.99
C PHE A 302 -3.70 -28.00 15.32
N LEU A 303 -3.73 -27.33 14.18
CA LEU A 303 -4.97 -27.02 13.45
C LEU A 303 -5.55 -28.21 12.65
N ASN A 304 -4.73 -29.21 12.30
CA ASN A 304 -5.07 -30.30 11.37
C ASN A 304 -5.25 -31.65 12.05
#